data_AF-A0AAD5YJL0-F1
#
_entry.id   AF-A0AAD5YJL0-F1
#
_cell.length_a   1.000
_cell.length_b   1.000
_cell.length_c   1.000
_cell.angle_alpha   90.00
_cell.angle_beta   90.00
_cell.angle_gamma   90.00
#
_symmetry.space_group_name_H-M   'P 1'
#
loop_
_entity.id
_entity.type
_entity.pdbx_description
1 polymer ?
#
loop_
_entity_poly.entity_id
_entity_poly.type
_entity_poly.pdbx_seq_one_letter_code
_entity_poly.pdbx_strand_id
1 'polypeptide(L)'
;MTPLKKDWVNVFGPLTEMLGLQVRMNVQRKCVEIREKLVLSRRVQILLNPSALGFDVNDAIALLRLDDLYLDSFEIKDVKTLHGDHLSRAIGRIAGQDGKTKFTIENASRTRIVLADTKIHILGSFQNIKVARDAIVSLILGSPPGKVYAGLRTIIEVGFLSDHWIDNMPNLVTFTNIIVSCFR
;
A
#
# COMPACT_ATOMS: atom_id res chain seq x y z
N MET A 1 19.16 14.93 -4.44
CA MET A 1 20.25 14.73 -3.45
C MET A 1 20.03 15.47 -2.13
N THR A 2 19.36 16.62 -2.14
CA THR A 2 18.97 17.37 -0.93
C THR A 2 18.00 16.67 0.04
N PRO A 3 17.06 15.78 -0.37
CA PRO A 3 16.17 15.13 0.62
C PRO A 3 16.88 14.02 1.40
N LEU A 4 17.58 13.11 0.72
CA LEU A 4 18.27 11.97 1.34
C LEU A 4 19.29 12.36 2.42
N LYS A 5 20.00 13.48 2.27
CA LYS A 5 20.96 13.96 3.30
C LYS A 5 20.25 14.53 4.53
N LYS A 6 19.06 15.14 4.37
CA LYS A 6 18.27 15.70 5.49
C LYS A 6 17.61 14.59 6.29
N ASP A 7 17.06 13.59 5.59
CA ASP A 7 16.31 12.51 6.20
C ASP A 7 17.19 11.33 6.65
N TRP A 8 18.50 11.41 6.39
CA TRP A 8 19.47 10.34 6.69
C TRP A 8 19.44 9.90 8.16
N VAL A 9 19.25 10.83 9.11
CA VAL A 9 19.18 10.53 10.54
C VAL A 9 17.98 9.62 10.84
N ASN A 10 16.84 9.86 10.20
CA ASN A 10 15.62 9.09 10.38
C ASN A 10 15.68 7.71 9.70
N VAL A 11 16.48 7.59 8.64
CA VAL A 11 16.71 6.33 7.91
C VAL A 11 17.72 5.46 8.64
N PHE A 12 18.79 6.05 9.16
CA PHE A 12 19.90 5.33 9.79
C PHE A 12 19.49 4.62 11.09
N GLY A 13 18.78 5.31 11.99
CA GLY A 13 18.36 4.76 13.29
C GLY A 13 17.65 3.40 13.18
N PRO A 14 16.52 3.30 12.45
CA PRO A 14 15.80 2.03 12.31
C PRO A 14 16.61 0.95 11.59
N LEU A 15 17.51 1.31 10.66
CA LEU A 15 18.37 0.31 9.99
C LEU A 15 19.36 -0.35 10.96
N THR A 16 20.00 0.44 11.82
CA THR A 16 20.99 -0.09 12.77
C THR A 16 20.35 -0.76 13.97
N GLU A 17 19.25 -0.21 14.48
CA GLU A 17 18.61 -0.72 15.70
C GLU A 17 17.75 -1.94 15.43
N MET A 18 16.99 -1.96 14.33
CA MET A 18 16.06 -3.06 14.04
C MET A 18 16.71 -4.21 13.29
N LEU A 19 17.62 -3.92 12.35
CA LEU A 19 18.26 -4.94 11.51
C LEU A 19 19.72 -5.22 11.87
N GLY A 20 20.35 -4.43 12.75
CA GLY A 20 21.76 -4.59 13.10
C GLY A 20 22.73 -4.35 11.93
N LEU A 21 22.25 -3.74 10.83
CA LEU A 21 23.02 -3.61 9.60
C LEU A 21 24.06 -2.49 9.71
N GLN A 22 25.29 -2.76 9.28
CA GLN A 22 26.31 -1.74 9.12
C GLN A 22 26.14 -1.05 7.76
N VAL A 23 25.74 0.22 7.82
CA VAL A 23 25.42 1.05 6.64
C VAL A 23 26.44 2.18 6.50
N ARG A 24 26.93 2.41 5.28
CA ARG A 24 27.80 3.54 4.91
C ARG A 24 27.21 4.30 3.73
N MET A 25 27.12 5.62 3.82
CA MET A 25 26.72 6.46 2.70
C MET A 25 27.95 6.96 1.95
N ASN A 26 28.06 6.63 0.65
CA ASN A 26 29.10 7.16 -0.22
C ASN A 26 28.56 8.38 -0.99
N VAL A 27 28.95 9.57 -0.58
CA VAL A 27 28.47 10.85 -1.14
C VAL A 27 28.93 11.07 -2.58
N GLN A 28 30.10 10.55 -2.96
CA GLN A 28 30.64 10.71 -4.31
C GLN A 28 29.89 9.85 -5.32
N ARG A 29 29.59 8.60 -4.95
CA ARG A 29 28.83 7.66 -5.80
C ARG A 29 27.32 7.84 -5.68
N LYS A 30 26.84 8.63 -4.72
CA LYS A 30 25.41 8.82 -4.40
C LYS A 30 24.71 7.49 -4.11
N CYS A 31 25.41 6.56 -3.47
CA CYS A 31 24.90 5.23 -3.15
C CYS A 31 25.10 4.93 -1.66
N VAL A 32 24.22 4.11 -1.11
CA VAL A 32 24.35 3.58 0.23
C VAL A 32 24.87 2.14 0.14
N GLU A 33 25.97 1.86 0.82
CA GLU A 33 26.61 0.56 0.86
C GLU A 33 26.29 -0.12 2.19
N ILE A 34 25.91 -1.39 2.13
CA ILE A 34 25.61 -2.22 3.29
C ILE A 34 26.65 -3.34 3.35
N ARG A 35 27.20 -3.58 4.53
CA ARG A 35 28.32 -4.50 4.73
C ARG A 35 27.91 -5.98 4.58
N GLU A 36 26.66 -6.31 4.87
CA GLU A 36 26.10 -7.65 4.70
C GLU A 36 25.25 -7.77 3.42
N LYS A 37 25.50 -8.84 2.65
CA LYS A 37 24.78 -9.18 1.41
C LYS A 37 23.64 -10.16 1.63
N LEU A 38 23.49 -10.71 2.83
CA LEU A 38 22.61 -11.85 3.06
C LEU A 38 21.16 -11.36 3.14
N VAL A 39 20.51 -11.38 1.99
CA VAL A 39 19.07 -11.09 1.78
C VAL A 39 18.72 -9.65 2.16
N LEU A 40 19.05 -8.71 1.28
CA LEU A 40 18.35 -7.43 1.29
C LEU A 40 16.87 -7.68 0.98
N SER A 41 16.07 -7.86 2.04
CA SER A 41 14.63 -7.84 1.96
C SER A 41 14.22 -6.61 1.17
N ARG A 42 13.29 -6.77 0.22
CA ARG A 42 12.83 -5.72 -0.69
C ARG A 42 12.52 -4.40 0.05
N ARG A 43 12.04 -4.52 1.30
CA ARG A 43 11.84 -3.45 2.30
C ARG A 43 13.08 -2.58 2.54
N VAL A 44 14.24 -3.20 2.73
CA VAL A 44 15.52 -2.49 2.98
C VAL A 44 15.95 -1.72 1.72
N GLN A 45 15.78 -2.29 0.52
CA GLN A 45 16.06 -1.57 -0.72
C GLN A 45 15.18 -0.34 -0.91
N ILE A 46 13.90 -0.44 -0.56
CA ILE A 46 12.95 0.68 -0.64
C ILE A 46 13.36 1.79 0.32
N LEU A 47 13.81 1.45 1.54
CA LEU A 47 14.22 2.44 2.54
C LEU A 47 15.55 3.14 2.22
N LEU A 48 16.44 2.49 1.46
CA LEU A 48 17.69 3.13 1.03
C LEU A 48 17.46 4.16 -0.07
N ASN A 49 16.49 3.92 -0.94
CA ASN A 49 16.15 4.80 -2.07
C ASN A 49 14.63 5.07 -2.16
N PRO A 50 14.00 5.69 -1.15
CA PRO A 50 12.56 5.94 -1.16
C PRO A 50 12.17 6.90 -2.28
N SER A 51 13.05 7.85 -2.59
CA SER A 51 12.89 8.79 -3.70
C SER A 51 12.90 8.14 -5.08
N ALA A 52 13.48 6.95 -5.25
CA ALA A 52 13.46 6.23 -6.52
C ALA A 52 12.09 5.62 -6.83
N LEU A 53 11.26 5.42 -5.81
CA LEU A 53 9.92 4.82 -5.91
C LEU A 53 8.80 5.84 -5.67
N GLY A 54 9.14 7.09 -5.36
CA GLY A 54 8.16 8.15 -5.05
C GLY A 54 7.52 8.03 -3.66
N PHE A 55 8.09 7.20 -2.78
CA PHE A 55 7.61 7.06 -1.40
C PHE A 55 8.21 8.13 -0.48
N ASP A 56 7.42 8.54 0.51
CA ASP A 56 7.93 9.36 1.61
C ASP A 56 8.81 8.50 2.54
N VAL A 57 9.74 9.14 3.23
CA VAL A 57 10.65 8.47 4.17
C VAL A 57 9.87 7.86 5.32
N ASN A 58 8.79 8.52 5.77
CA ASN A 58 7.92 8.02 6.82
C ASN A 58 7.23 6.71 6.43
N ASP A 59 6.76 6.61 5.18
CA ASP A 59 6.11 5.41 4.65
C ASP A 59 7.11 4.24 4.56
N ALA A 60 8.36 4.53 4.20
CA ALA A 60 9.43 3.53 4.18
C ALA A 60 9.79 3.03 5.59
N ILE A 61 9.78 3.91 6.60
CA ILE A 61 10.00 3.52 8.00
C ILE A 61 8.85 2.63 8.49
N ALA A 62 7.61 2.95 8.12
CA ALA A 62 6.45 2.13 8.49
C ALA A 62 6.55 0.68 7.98
N LEU A 63 7.10 0.49 6.77
CA LEU A 63 7.39 -0.83 6.20
C LEU A 63 8.43 -1.64 7.00
N LEU A 64 9.35 -0.99 7.71
CA LEU A 64 10.29 -1.69 8.58
C LEU A 64 9.70 -2.00 9.95
N ARG A 65 8.81 -1.14 10.45
CA ARG A 65 8.20 -1.28 11.78
C ARG A 65 7.18 -2.40 11.88
N LEU A 66 6.35 -2.58 10.85
CA LEU A 66 5.27 -3.57 10.85
C LEU A 66 5.57 -4.69 9.85
N ASP A 67 5.73 -5.91 10.35
CA ASP A 67 6.01 -7.08 9.51
C ASP A 67 4.84 -7.53 8.63
N ASP A 68 3.62 -7.13 8.97
CA ASP A 68 2.41 -7.44 8.19
C ASP A 68 2.13 -6.42 7.08
N LEU A 69 2.99 -5.40 6.91
CA LEU A 69 2.87 -4.42 5.84
C LEU A 69 3.58 -4.91 4.59
N TYR A 70 2.83 -4.93 3.48
CA TYR A 70 3.33 -5.33 2.17
C TYR A 70 3.35 -4.13 1.23
N LEU A 71 4.31 -4.13 0.31
CA LEU A 71 4.35 -3.23 -0.84
C LEU A 71 3.96 -4.03 -2.07
N ASP A 72 2.98 -3.51 -2.77
CA ASP A 72 2.58 -4.01 -4.07
C ASP A 72 2.79 -2.93 -5.14
N SER A 73 3.40 -3.31 -6.26
CA SER A 73 3.75 -2.41 -7.35
C SER A 73 3.12 -2.89 -8.64
N PHE A 74 2.38 -2.02 -9.28
CA PHE A 74 1.54 -2.36 -10.42
C PHE A 74 1.71 -1.34 -11.55
N GLU A 75 1.80 -1.81 -12.80
CA GLU A 75 1.83 -0.94 -13.98
C GLU A 75 0.47 -0.91 -14.67
N ILE A 76 0.01 0.28 -15.05
CA ILE A 76 -1.29 0.45 -15.73
C ILE A 76 -1.38 -0.38 -17.02
N LYS A 77 -0.23 -0.61 -17.68
CA LYS A 77 -0.10 -1.38 -18.92
C LYS A 77 -0.47 -2.85 -18.76
N ASP A 78 -0.32 -3.42 -17.56
CA ASP A 78 -0.59 -4.84 -17.30
C ASP A 78 -2.10 -5.16 -17.32
N VAL A 79 -2.96 -4.19 -17.01
CA VAL A 79 -4.42 -4.35 -17.06
C VAL A 79 -4.97 -4.01 -18.44
N LYS A 80 -4.46 -2.94 -19.05
CA LYS A 80 -4.92 -2.52 -20.37
C LYS A 80 -3.79 -1.83 -21.12
N THR A 81 -3.55 -2.25 -22.35
CA THR A 81 -2.57 -1.65 -23.27
C THR A 81 -3.07 -0.30 -23.79
N LEU A 82 -3.01 0.71 -22.92
CA LEU A 82 -3.45 2.08 -23.22
C LEU A 82 -2.30 2.87 -23.85
N HIS A 83 -2.64 3.66 -24.86
CA HIS A 83 -1.70 4.52 -25.58
C HIS A 83 -2.02 5.99 -25.30
N GLY A 84 -0.98 6.81 -25.08
CA GLY A 84 -1.04 8.28 -25.00
C GLY A 84 -2.22 8.83 -24.19
N ASP A 85 -3.17 9.43 -24.89
CA ASP A 85 -4.35 10.13 -24.34
C ASP A 85 -5.26 9.25 -23.47
N HIS A 86 -5.27 7.94 -23.72
CA HIS A 86 -6.05 7.04 -22.88
C HIS A 86 -5.37 6.76 -21.54
N LEU A 87 -4.03 6.79 -21.50
CA LEU A 87 -3.25 6.60 -20.27
C LEU A 87 -3.34 7.84 -19.37
N SER A 88 -3.19 9.04 -19.93
CA SER A 88 -3.36 10.29 -19.18
C SER A 88 -4.78 10.43 -18.62
N ARG A 89 -5.80 10.04 -19.40
CA ARG A 89 -7.19 10.02 -18.94
C ARG A 89 -7.42 8.99 -17.83
N ALA A 90 -6.83 7.81 -17.92
CA ALA A 90 -6.92 6.79 -16.86
C ALA A 90 -6.27 7.28 -15.56
N ILE A 91 -5.08 7.89 -15.63
CA ILE A 91 -4.42 8.51 -14.48
C ILE A 91 -5.29 9.61 -13.86
N GLY A 92 -5.88 10.48 -14.70
CA GLY A 92 -6.79 11.53 -14.24
C GLY A 92 -8.02 10.99 -13.49
N ARG A 93 -8.52 9.80 -13.84
CA ARG A 93 -9.63 9.14 -13.12
C ARG A 93 -9.20 8.56 -11.77
N ILE A 94 -7.98 8.05 -11.67
CA ILE A 94 -7.44 7.49 -10.43
C ILE A 94 -7.16 8.60 -9.42
N ALA A 95 -6.51 9.68 -9.88
CA ALA A 95 -6.30 10.86 -9.04
C ALA A 95 -7.65 11.52 -8.68
N GLY A 96 -8.53 11.69 -9.66
CA GLY A 96 -9.73 12.51 -9.51
C GLY A 96 -9.37 13.99 -9.40
N GLN A 97 -10.38 14.83 -9.13
CA GLN A 97 -10.15 16.25 -8.89
C GLN A 97 -9.34 16.45 -7.61
N ASP A 98 -8.19 17.12 -7.70
CA ASP A 98 -7.25 17.39 -6.59
C ASP A 98 -6.83 16.15 -5.79
N GLY A 99 -6.84 14.96 -6.40
CA GLY A 99 -6.51 13.73 -5.68
C GLY A 99 -7.65 13.17 -4.81
N LYS A 100 -8.85 13.76 -4.82
CA LYS A 100 -9.96 13.35 -3.92
C LYS A 100 -10.32 11.87 -4.04
N THR A 101 -10.32 11.33 -5.26
CA THR A 101 -10.65 9.91 -5.49
C THR A 101 -9.58 9.01 -4.89
N LYS A 102 -8.30 9.34 -5.11
CA LYS A 102 -7.17 8.67 -4.47
C LYS A 102 -7.32 8.69 -2.94
N PHE A 103 -7.55 9.85 -2.33
CA PHE A 103 -7.70 9.97 -0.88
C PHE A 103 -8.89 9.18 -0.33
N THR A 104 -10.00 9.14 -1.06
CA THR A 104 -11.19 8.36 -0.68
C THR A 104 -10.87 6.87 -0.66
N ILE A 105 -10.15 6.37 -1.67
CA ILE A 105 -9.71 4.97 -1.73
C ILE A 105 -8.73 4.69 -0.59
N GLU A 106 -7.71 5.53 -0.40
CA GLU A 106 -6.73 5.38 0.69
C GLU A 106 -7.39 5.27 2.07
N ASN A 107 -8.37 6.14 2.36
CA ASN A 107 -9.09 6.12 3.62
C ASN A 107 -10.02 4.90 3.75
N ALA A 108 -10.66 4.49 2.65
CA ALA A 108 -11.55 3.34 2.63
C ALA A 108 -10.79 2.02 2.88
N SER A 109 -9.68 1.80 2.19
CA SER A 109 -8.87 0.58 2.32
C SER A 109 -7.82 0.65 3.43
N ARG A 110 -7.66 1.78 4.12
CA ARG A 110 -6.57 2.01 5.10
C ARG A 110 -5.20 1.67 4.50
N THR A 111 -4.96 2.12 3.28
CA THR A 111 -3.73 1.87 2.52
C THR A 111 -3.10 3.19 2.10
N ARG A 112 -1.78 3.20 1.92
CA ARG A 112 -1.08 4.34 1.35
C ARG A 112 -0.79 4.08 -0.13
N ILE A 113 -1.24 4.98 -1.01
CA ILE A 113 -1.09 4.83 -2.46
C ILE A 113 -0.14 5.92 -2.97
N VAL A 114 0.83 5.52 -3.77
CA VAL A 114 1.72 6.44 -4.49
C VAL A 114 1.51 6.23 -5.98
N LEU A 115 1.30 7.33 -6.69
CA LEU A 115 1.05 7.34 -8.13
C LEU A 115 2.26 7.98 -8.82
N ALA A 116 2.98 7.19 -9.61
CA ALA A 116 4.18 7.57 -10.34
C ALA A 116 3.94 7.34 -11.84
N ASP A 117 3.12 8.21 -12.44
CA ASP A 117 2.67 8.21 -13.83
C ASP A 117 2.14 6.85 -14.32
N THR A 118 3.06 5.95 -14.71
CA THR A 118 2.77 4.62 -15.25
C THR A 118 2.72 3.53 -14.17
N LYS A 119 3.42 3.75 -13.05
CA LYS A 119 3.53 2.83 -11.93
C LYS A 119 2.70 3.33 -10.75
N ILE A 120 1.98 2.41 -10.14
CA ILE A 120 1.19 2.65 -8.93
C ILE A 120 1.74 1.73 -7.86
N HIS A 121 2.01 2.31 -6.69
CA HIS A 121 2.51 1.59 -5.55
C HIS A 121 1.47 1.65 -4.43
N ILE A 122 1.17 0.51 -3.82
CA ILE A 122 0.17 0.39 -2.76
C ILE A 122 0.85 -0.25 -1.55
N LEU A 123 0.74 0.41 -0.40
CA LEU A 123 1.21 -0.10 0.88
C LEU A 123 0.01 -0.44 1.76
N GLY A 124 0.06 -1.62 2.37
CA GLY A 124 -0.99 -2.07 3.29
C GLY A 124 -0.89 -3.53 3.67
N SER A 125 -1.88 -4.01 4.40
CA SER A 125 -2.09 -5.45 4.61
C SER A 125 -2.53 -6.11 3.31
N PHE A 126 -2.23 -7.39 3.14
CA PHE A 126 -2.51 -8.13 1.90
C PHE A 126 -3.98 -8.07 1.45
N GLN A 127 -4.93 -8.16 2.38
CA GLN A 127 -6.37 -8.07 2.08
C GLN A 127 -6.74 -6.67 1.58
N ASN A 128 -6.27 -5.64 2.27
CA ASN A 128 -6.57 -4.24 1.92
C ASN A 128 -5.95 -3.84 0.58
N ILE A 129 -4.75 -4.34 0.29
CA ILE A 129 -4.08 -4.13 -1.00
C ILE A 129 -4.94 -4.69 -2.14
N LYS A 130 -5.51 -5.90 -1.98
CA LYS A 130 -6.39 -6.48 -3.00
C LYS A 130 -7.62 -5.60 -3.26
N VAL A 131 -8.27 -5.12 -2.20
CA VAL A 131 -9.43 -4.22 -2.32
C VAL A 131 -9.07 -2.93 -3.06
N ALA A 132 -7.95 -2.30 -2.67
CA ALA A 132 -7.48 -1.07 -3.33
C ALA A 132 -7.11 -1.31 -4.80
N ARG A 133 -6.45 -2.44 -5.08
CA ARG A 133 -6.11 -2.88 -6.43
C ARG A 133 -7.36 -3.06 -7.28
N ASP A 134 -8.38 -3.78 -6.80
CA ASP A 134 -9.61 -4.01 -7.54
C ASP A 134 -10.38 -2.71 -7.84
N ALA A 135 -10.37 -1.76 -6.89
CA ALA A 135 -10.93 -0.43 -7.08
C ALA A 135 -10.19 0.36 -8.18
N ILE A 136 -8.85 0.34 -8.15
CA ILE A 136 -8.00 1.01 -9.16
C ILE A 136 -8.17 0.36 -10.53
N VAL A 137 -8.18 -0.97 -10.60
CA VAL A 137 -8.41 -1.73 -11.84
C VAL A 137 -9.78 -1.38 -12.43
N SER A 138 -10.82 -1.30 -11.61
CA SER A 138 -12.17 -0.91 -12.05
C SER A 138 -12.20 0.50 -12.65
N LEU A 139 -11.45 1.45 -12.08
CA LEU A 139 -11.31 2.81 -12.61
C LEU A 139 -10.57 2.83 -13.96
N ILE A 140 -9.50 2.02 -14.10
CA ILE A 140 -8.73 1.89 -15.35
C ILE A 140 -9.59 1.27 -16.46
N LEU A 141 -10.39 0.25 -16.14
CA LEU A 141 -11.30 -0.42 -17.09
C LEU A 141 -12.42 0.50 -17.57
N GLY A 142 -12.71 1.56 -16.81
CA GLY A 142 -13.63 2.60 -17.21
C GLY A 142 -14.92 2.66 -16.42
N SER A 143 -15.03 1.94 -15.30
CA SER A 143 -16.21 1.95 -14.44
C SER A 143 -16.46 3.35 -13.85
N PRO A 144 -17.73 3.82 -13.79
CA PRO A 144 -18.04 5.11 -13.21
C PRO A 144 -17.61 5.16 -11.72
N PRO A 145 -17.07 6.29 -11.23
CA PRO A 145 -16.54 6.38 -9.86
C PRO A 145 -17.61 6.10 -8.80
N GLY A 146 -18.88 6.42 -9.07
CA GLY A 146 -20.00 6.10 -8.17
C GLY A 146 -20.12 4.60 -7.87
N LYS A 147 -19.89 3.72 -8.86
CA LYS A 147 -19.90 2.26 -8.65
C LYS A 147 -18.72 1.81 -7.78
N VAL A 148 -17.56 2.44 -7.95
CA VAL A 148 -16.37 2.14 -7.16
C VAL A 148 -16.56 2.55 -5.70
N TYR A 149 -17.14 3.72 -5.44
CA TYR A 149 -17.47 4.14 -4.07
C TYR A 149 -18.50 3.23 -3.39
N ALA A 150 -19.51 2.79 -4.13
CA ALA A 150 -20.48 1.81 -3.61
C ALA A 150 -19.80 0.48 -3.23
N GLY A 151 -18.92 -0.04 -4.10
CA GLY A 151 -18.16 -1.26 -3.80
C GLY A 151 -17.26 -1.12 -2.58
N LEU A 152 -16.56 0.01 -2.43
CA LEU A 152 -15.72 0.28 -1.26
C LEU A 152 -16.53 0.33 0.03
N ARG A 153 -17.71 0.96 0.01
CA ARG A 153 -18.59 1.05 1.18
C ARG A 153 -19.04 -0.32 1.67
N THR A 154 -19.47 -1.20 0.76
CA THR A 154 -19.86 -2.57 1.13
C THR A 154 -18.71 -3.28 1.83
N ILE A 155 -17.49 -3.18 1.31
CA ILE A 155 -16.32 -3.87 1.87
C ILE A 155 -15.97 -3.35 3.27
N ILE A 156 -16.08 -2.04 3.51
CA ILE A 156 -15.88 -1.45 4.85
C ILE A 156 -16.91 -1.99 5.84
N GLU A 157 -18.18 -2.07 5.43
CA GLU A 157 -19.27 -2.58 6.29
C GLU A 157 -19.06 -4.07 6.64
N VAL A 158 -18.60 -4.90 5.69
CA VAL A 158 -18.35 -6.32 5.96
C VAL A 158 -17.15 -6.54 6.88
N GLY A 159 -16.07 -5.77 6.71
CA GLY A 159 -14.89 -5.86 7.60
C GLY A 159 -15.19 -5.45 9.04
N PHE A 160 -16.08 -4.47 9.24
CA PHE A 160 -16.55 -4.09 10.58
C PHE A 160 -17.36 -5.21 11.26
N LEU A 161 -18.12 -5.99 10.48
CA LEU A 161 -18.87 -7.14 10.98
C LEU A 161 -18.00 -8.37 11.27
N SER A 162 -16.82 -8.55 10.65
CA SER A 162 -15.94 -9.64 11.08
C SER A 162 -15.25 -9.32 12.41
N ASP A 163 -14.74 -8.11 12.57
CA ASP A 163 -13.90 -7.75 13.71
C ASP A 163 -14.74 -7.59 14.99
N HIS A 164 -15.94 -7.01 14.89
CA HIS A 164 -16.82 -6.84 16.05
C HIS A 164 -17.42 -8.17 16.56
N TRP A 165 -17.55 -9.20 15.71
CA TRP A 165 -18.04 -10.51 16.13
C TRP A 165 -16.94 -11.39 16.75
N ILE A 166 -15.67 -11.19 16.37
CA ILE A 166 -14.53 -11.92 16.94
C ILE A 166 -14.22 -11.45 18.37
N ASP A 167 -14.33 -10.14 18.64
CA ASP A 167 -14.01 -9.57 19.96
C ASP A 167 -15.11 -9.78 21.02
N ASN A 168 -16.33 -10.16 20.60
CA ASN A 168 -17.50 -10.23 21.46
C ASN A 168 -18.11 -11.65 21.53
N MET A 169 -17.33 -12.70 21.30
CA MET A 169 -17.76 -14.10 21.51
C MET A 169 -17.43 -14.58 22.93
N PRO A 170 -18.37 -14.55 23.90
CA PRO A 170 -18.28 -15.38 25.08
C PRO A 170 -18.58 -16.83 24.68
N ASN A 171 -17.53 -17.64 24.53
CA ASN A 171 -17.53 -19.10 24.49
C ASN A 171 -18.16 -19.79 23.25
N LEU A 172 -17.35 -20.67 22.63
CA LEU A 172 -17.57 -21.50 21.43
C LEU A 172 -18.82 -22.42 21.40
N VAL A 173 -19.68 -22.41 22.42
CA VAL A 173 -20.76 -23.41 22.59
C VAL A 173 -22.06 -23.01 21.85
N THR A 174 -22.24 -21.75 21.48
CA THR A 174 -23.47 -21.26 20.81
C THR A 174 -23.43 -21.31 19.28
N PHE A 175 -22.27 -21.63 18.68
CA PHE A 175 -22.07 -21.56 17.23
C PHE A 175 -22.87 -22.62 16.44
N THR A 176 -23.17 -23.77 17.05
CA THR A 176 -23.93 -24.85 16.39
C THR A 176 -25.43 -24.57 16.29
N ASN A 177 -26.01 -23.72 17.14
CA ASN A 177 -27.46 -23.45 17.10
C ASN A 177 -27.85 -22.29 16.16
N ILE A 178 -26.94 -21.35 15.88
CA ILE A 178 -27.25 -20.20 15.01
C ILE A 178 -27.13 -20.54 13.52
N ILE A 179 -26.15 -21.37 13.13
CA ILE A 179 -25.99 -21.79 11.72
C ILE A 179 -27.18 -22.65 11.26
N VAL A 180 -27.75 -23.47 12.14
CA VAL A 180 -28.89 -24.35 11.80
C VAL A 180 -30.20 -23.57 11.62
N SER A 181 -30.33 -22.37 12.19
CA SER A 181 -31.57 -21.58 12.07
C SER A 181 -31.56 -20.56 10.93
N CYS A 182 -30.42 -20.28 10.29
CA CYS A 182 -30.35 -19.44 9.08
C CYS A 182 -30.50 -20.23 7.77
N PHE A 183 -30.43 -21.57 7.82
CA PHE A 183 -30.54 -22.45 6.65
C PHE A 183 -31.83 -23.29 6.66
N ARG A 184 -32.92 -22.73 7.20
CA ARG A 184 -34.26 -23.28 7.06
C ARG A 184 -35.27 -22.19 6.72
#